data_AF-A0A131YB27-F1
#
_entry.id   AF-A0A131YB27-F1
#
_cell.length_a   1.000
_cell.length_b   1.000
_cell.length_c   1.000
_cell.angle_alpha   90.00
_cell.angle_beta   90.00
_cell.angle_gamma   90.00
#
_symmetry.space_group_name_H-M   'P 1'
#
loop_
_entity.id
_entity.type
_entity.pdbx_description
1 polymer ?
#
loop_
_entity_poly.entity_id
_entity_poly.type
_entity_poly.pdbx_seq_one_letter_code
_entity_poly.pdbx_strand_id
1 'polypeptide(L)'
;MADCARSERHDAGMGPARPHAFFVGLVIIFALVLIFTKPPKEIGVQVAATAMTVLLVMAGRQCCYLLCELQRLRVKSANGMLNAAVECFRLPRTSWLVIVTCFVLSFLTVHEHSNELWGTLERQGHVHFLVAFVTMLCVWEPSQMEQQYELGHLGSLHVGENLAWAYAFNYLTVLTDPCSRVHDRSLCSLQERMTQYEQDNDVVLAVKKLIVLMPRSCYIEPELGVGGDEDIEVANHMDELKISRAGTRERKYTNTVYKIRNGDDSPYYCVAEGASPLLTLNDMRECGELTVEQERAQMSKFCDKLRDLVNTNAACRSRILLVEYDDMSEDGRPVPVSSILRNVIRKELGLT
;
A
#
# COMPACT_ATOMS: atom_id res chain seq x y z
N MET A 1 -29.81 17.26 34.23
CA MET A 1 -29.19 17.91 35.40
C MET A 1 -28.58 16.79 36.26
N ALA A 2 -27.31 16.92 36.62
CA ALA A 2 -26.40 15.92 37.19
C ALA A 2 -25.87 14.88 36.17
N ASP A 3 -24.57 14.64 36.01
CA ASP A 3 -23.38 15.38 36.40
C ASP A 3 -22.25 14.89 35.51
N CYS A 4 -21.50 15.82 34.93
CA CYS A 4 -20.43 15.59 33.99
C CYS A 4 -19.14 15.33 34.77
N ALA A 5 -18.71 14.08 34.85
CA ALA A 5 -17.39 13.71 35.35
C ALA A 5 -16.61 13.03 34.22
N ARG A 6 -16.18 13.84 33.25
CA ARG A 6 -15.15 13.48 32.28
C ARG A 6 -13.84 13.39 33.04
N SER A 7 -13.42 12.18 33.38
CA SER A 7 -12.05 11.89 33.83
C SER A 7 -11.11 12.20 32.67
N GLU A 8 -10.44 13.34 32.75
CA GLU A 8 -9.31 13.69 31.90
C GLU A 8 -8.15 12.73 32.20
N ARG A 9 -8.14 11.59 31.51
CA ARG A 9 -6.89 10.87 31.28
C ARG A 9 -6.10 11.70 30.28
N HIS A 10 -5.16 12.48 30.81
CA HIS A 10 -4.02 13.00 30.07
C HIS A 10 -3.22 11.80 29.54
N ASP A 11 -3.62 11.28 28.39
CA ASP A 11 -2.70 10.57 27.51
C ASP A 11 -1.77 11.64 26.94
N ALA A 12 -0.71 11.93 27.69
CA ALA A 12 0.48 12.55 27.17
C ALA A 12 1.03 11.58 26.12
N GLY A 13 0.53 11.73 24.88
CA GLY A 13 1.11 11.09 23.71
C GLY A 13 2.57 11.46 23.68
N MET A 14 3.42 10.51 24.07
CA MET A 14 4.85 10.59 23.88
C MET A 14 5.04 10.50 22.37
N GLY A 15 4.99 11.66 21.70
CA GLY A 15 5.29 11.78 20.29
C GLY A 15 6.64 11.13 20.02
N PRO A 16 6.88 10.62 18.79
CA PRO A 16 8.11 9.90 18.46
C PRO A 16 9.30 10.73 18.95
N ALA A 17 10.07 10.16 19.87
CA ALA A 17 11.20 10.84 20.49
C ALA A 17 12.08 11.39 19.35
N ARG A 18 12.13 12.71 19.24
CA ARG A 18 12.81 13.38 18.13
C ARG A 18 14.29 12.97 18.18
N PRO A 19 14.87 12.37 17.13
CA PRO A 19 16.25 11.89 17.12
C PRO A 19 17.29 13.00 17.42
N HIS A 20 16.87 14.26 17.34
CA HIS A 20 17.66 15.44 17.72
C HIS A 20 18.08 15.45 19.19
N ALA A 21 17.23 15.04 20.14
CA ALA A 21 17.59 15.06 21.57
C ALA A 21 18.64 13.99 21.90
N PHE A 22 18.51 12.82 21.29
CA PHE A 22 19.49 11.74 21.38
C PHE A 22 20.84 12.15 20.77
N PHE A 23 20.81 12.78 19.58
CA PHE A 23 22.00 13.28 18.90
C PHE A 23 22.73 14.36 19.72
N VAL A 24 22.01 15.31 20.31
CA VAL A 24 22.58 16.34 21.20
C VAL A 24 23.23 15.73 22.43
N GLY A 25 22.59 14.72 23.05
CA GLY A 25 23.17 13.98 24.17
C GLY A 25 24.49 13.28 23.79
N LEU A 26 24.54 12.67 22.62
CA LEU A 26 25.71 11.95 22.10
C LEU A 26 26.89 12.92 21.83
N VAL A 27 26.61 14.11 21.28
CA VAL A 27 27.61 15.17 21.08
C VAL A 27 28.15 15.70 22.40
N ILE A 28 27.31 15.88 23.41
CA ILE A 28 27.73 16.33 24.75
C ILE A 28 28.62 15.29 25.42
N ILE A 29 28.25 14.00 25.36
CA ILE A 29 29.06 12.91 25.89
C ILE A 29 30.42 12.86 25.18
N PHE A 30 30.44 12.97 23.86
CA PHE A 30 31.68 13.01 23.07
C PHE A 30 32.57 14.20 23.46
N ALA A 31 32.00 15.40 23.62
CA ALA A 31 32.72 16.58 24.07
C ALA A 31 33.29 16.41 25.50
N LEU A 32 32.54 15.82 26.42
CA LEU A 32 32.99 15.54 27.78
C LEU A 32 34.14 14.51 27.79
N VAL A 33 34.06 13.45 26.99
CA VAL A 33 35.14 12.45 26.86
C VAL A 33 36.44 13.07 26.31
N LEU A 34 36.34 14.01 25.37
CA LEU A 34 37.49 14.76 24.84
C LEU A 34 38.10 15.73 25.87
N ILE A 35 37.30 16.29 26.79
CA ILE A 35 37.76 17.23 27.81
C ILE A 35 38.44 16.51 28.99
N PHE A 36 37.95 15.33 29.38
CA PHE A 36 38.38 14.65 30.62
C PHE A 36 39.49 13.61 30.45
N THR A 37 40.03 13.41 29.25
CA THR A 37 41.05 12.38 29.01
C THR A 37 42.43 12.97 28.62
N LYS A 38 43.49 12.54 29.32
CA LYS A 38 44.93 12.74 28.97
C LYS A 38 45.51 11.40 28.46
N PRO A 39 46.67 11.35 27.78
CA PRO A 39 47.15 12.19 26.67
C PRO A 39 46.51 11.73 25.33
N PRO A 40 46.49 12.59 24.29
CA PRO A 40 45.62 12.44 23.12
C PRO A 40 45.93 11.25 22.18
N LYS A 41 47.08 10.57 22.32
CA LYS A 41 47.58 9.61 21.33
C LYS A 41 47.01 8.20 21.50
N GLU A 42 47.21 7.57 22.68
CA GLU A 42 46.74 6.21 22.95
C GLU A 42 45.21 6.08 22.81
N ILE A 43 44.47 7.12 23.22
CA ILE A 43 43.00 7.16 23.13
C ILE A 43 42.56 7.28 21.67
N GLY A 44 43.25 8.10 20.87
CA GLY A 44 42.98 8.22 19.44
C GLY A 44 43.16 6.89 18.71
N VAL A 45 44.23 6.17 19.02
CA VAL A 45 44.50 4.84 18.45
C VAL A 45 43.48 3.81 18.91
N GLN A 46 43.08 3.81 20.18
CA GLN A 46 42.03 2.92 20.69
C GLN A 46 40.67 3.18 20.02
N VAL A 47 40.27 4.44 19.88
CA VAL A 47 39.03 4.82 19.18
C VAL A 47 39.10 4.41 17.71
N ALA A 48 40.22 4.67 17.02
CA ALA A 48 40.42 4.25 15.64
C ALA A 48 40.35 2.72 15.48
N ALA A 49 40.98 1.96 16.37
CA ALA A 49 40.93 0.50 16.37
C ALA A 49 39.50 -0.02 16.61
N THR A 50 38.74 0.58 17.52
CA THR A 50 37.32 0.21 17.73
C THR A 50 36.44 0.55 16.51
N ALA A 51 36.62 1.72 15.90
CA ALA A 51 35.87 2.12 14.70
C ALA A 51 36.15 1.18 13.52
N MET A 52 37.42 0.83 13.28
CA MET A 52 37.80 -0.16 12.27
C MET A 52 37.22 -1.55 12.56
N THR A 53 37.17 -1.95 13.83
CA THR A 53 36.55 -3.21 14.26
C THR A 53 35.06 -3.25 13.91
N VAL A 54 34.33 -2.17 14.22
CA VAL A 54 32.90 -2.04 13.89
C VAL A 54 32.68 -2.06 12.37
N LEU A 55 33.46 -1.29 11.60
CA LEU A 55 33.37 -1.26 10.13
C LEU A 55 33.63 -2.64 9.51
N LEU A 56 34.59 -3.42 10.04
CA LEU A 56 34.88 -4.77 9.59
C LEU A 56 33.70 -5.71 9.83
N VAL A 57 33.05 -5.63 11.00
CA VAL A 57 31.85 -6.42 11.32
C VAL A 57 30.69 -6.06 10.38
N MET A 58 30.48 -4.77 10.10
CA MET A 58 29.46 -4.32 9.14
C MET A 58 29.72 -4.87 7.73
N ALA A 59 30.97 -4.81 7.26
CA ALA A 59 31.36 -5.36 5.96
C ALA A 59 31.18 -6.90 5.93
N GLY A 60 31.57 -7.58 7.00
CA GLY A 60 31.38 -9.03 7.17
C GLY A 60 29.91 -9.43 7.06
N ARG A 61 28.99 -8.69 7.71
CA ARG A 61 27.54 -8.90 7.58
C ARG A 61 27.07 -8.76 6.13
N GLN A 62 27.51 -7.73 5.41
CA GLN A 62 27.12 -7.55 4.00
C GLN A 62 27.65 -8.67 3.10
N CYS A 63 28.86 -9.16 3.36
CA CYS A 63 29.38 -10.35 2.70
C CYS A 63 28.54 -11.59 3.01
N CYS A 64 28.07 -11.78 4.24
CA CYS A 64 27.17 -12.88 4.60
C CYS A 64 25.84 -12.80 3.84
N TYR A 65 25.23 -11.61 3.74
CA TYR A 65 24.01 -11.45 2.93
C TYR A 65 24.26 -11.71 1.45
N LEU A 66 25.37 -11.22 0.91
CA LEU A 66 25.74 -11.48 -0.48
C LEU A 66 25.90 -13.00 -0.72
N LEU A 67 26.55 -13.73 0.18
CA LEU A 67 26.69 -15.18 0.07
C LEU A 67 25.32 -15.88 0.08
N CYS A 68 24.42 -15.49 0.98
CA CYS A 68 23.05 -16.00 1.01
C CYS A 68 22.30 -15.71 -0.29
N GLU A 69 22.42 -14.49 -0.83
CA GLU A 69 21.73 -14.10 -2.06
C GLU A 69 22.29 -14.81 -3.30
N LEU A 70 23.62 -14.97 -3.38
CA LEU A 70 24.29 -15.74 -4.42
C LEU A 70 23.91 -17.24 -4.40
N GLN A 71 23.58 -17.79 -3.21
CA GLN A 71 23.05 -19.15 -3.10
C GLN A 71 21.59 -19.26 -3.59
N ARG A 72 20.79 -18.20 -3.44
CA ARG A 72 19.39 -18.15 -3.90
C ARG A 72 19.25 -17.97 -5.41
N LEU A 73 20.27 -17.43 -6.09
CA LEU A 73 20.24 -17.26 -7.54
C LEU A 73 20.10 -18.60 -8.28
N ARG A 74 18.94 -18.83 -8.87
CA ARG A 74 18.62 -20.04 -9.66
C ARG A 74 19.48 -20.17 -10.91
N VAL A 75 19.95 -19.06 -11.48
CA VAL A 75 20.86 -18.99 -12.63
C VAL A 75 21.98 -18.00 -12.31
N LYS A 76 23.21 -18.49 -12.28
CA LYS A 76 24.41 -17.70 -11.99
C LYS A 76 24.90 -16.99 -13.26
N SER A 77 24.20 -15.95 -13.67
CA SER A 77 24.68 -15.05 -14.72
C SER A 77 25.55 -13.94 -14.12
N ALA A 78 26.53 -13.45 -14.88
CA ALA A 78 27.40 -12.35 -14.43
C ALA A 78 26.59 -11.10 -14.04
N ASN A 79 25.53 -10.80 -14.80
CA ASN A 79 24.65 -9.67 -14.54
C ASN A 79 23.79 -9.87 -13.29
N GLY A 80 23.31 -11.11 -13.04
CA GLY A 80 22.56 -11.43 -11.83
C GLY A 80 23.41 -11.35 -10.57
N MET A 81 24.66 -11.83 -10.64
CA MET A 81 25.62 -11.71 -9.54
C MET A 81 25.99 -10.24 -9.25
N LEU A 82 26.18 -9.44 -10.30
CA LEU A 82 26.47 -8.01 -10.17
C LEU A 82 25.29 -7.28 -9.52
N ASN A 83 24.07 -7.53 -9.95
CA ASN A 83 22.88 -6.92 -9.36
C ASN A 83 22.71 -7.33 -7.89
N ALA A 84 22.89 -8.61 -7.55
CA ALA A 84 22.83 -9.06 -6.16
C ALA A 84 23.88 -8.36 -5.27
N ALA A 85 25.09 -8.17 -5.80
CA ALA A 85 26.14 -7.40 -5.12
C ALA A 85 25.75 -5.91 -4.96
N VAL A 86 25.25 -5.27 -6.01
CA VAL A 86 24.81 -3.87 -5.95
C VAL A 86 23.72 -3.68 -4.89
N GLU A 87 22.74 -4.57 -4.84
CA GLU A 87 21.62 -4.50 -3.89
C GLU A 87 22.06 -4.76 -2.45
N CYS A 88 22.93 -5.75 -2.21
CA CYS A 88 23.46 -6.01 -0.87
C CYS A 88 24.29 -4.82 -0.33
N PHE A 89 24.99 -4.10 -1.19
CA PHE A 89 25.81 -2.94 -0.79
C PHE A 89 25.11 -1.59 -1.00
N ARG A 90 23.79 -1.60 -1.23
CA ARG A 90 22.99 -0.38 -1.48
C ARG A 90 22.68 0.36 -0.18
N LEU A 91 23.63 1.16 0.28
CA LEU A 91 23.47 2.05 1.44
C LEU A 91 23.09 3.47 1.01
N PRO A 92 22.36 4.24 1.85
CA PRO A 92 22.15 5.67 1.62
C PRO A 92 23.47 6.43 1.42
N ARG A 93 23.47 7.47 0.57
CA ARG A 93 24.67 8.28 0.27
C ARG A 93 25.31 8.85 1.54
N THR A 94 24.49 9.25 2.52
CA THR A 94 24.94 9.75 3.83
C THR A 94 25.70 8.68 4.61
N SER A 95 25.23 7.44 4.61
CA SER A 95 25.90 6.32 5.28
C SER A 95 27.26 6.02 4.65
N TRP A 96 27.37 6.06 3.32
CA TRP A 96 28.64 5.93 2.62
C TRP A 96 29.64 7.04 2.99
N LEU A 97 29.18 8.30 3.08
CA LEU A 97 30.02 9.42 3.51
C LEU A 97 30.56 9.21 4.93
N VAL A 98 29.73 8.75 5.86
CA VAL A 98 30.14 8.47 7.24
C VAL A 98 31.15 7.33 7.27
N ILE A 99 30.87 6.20 6.60
CA ILE A 99 31.78 5.03 6.55
C ILE A 99 33.15 5.43 5.99
N VAL A 100 33.20 6.13 4.86
CA VAL A 100 34.45 6.58 4.24
C VAL A 100 35.21 7.55 5.16
N THR A 101 34.51 8.50 5.77
CA THR A 101 35.13 9.47 6.69
C THR A 101 35.72 8.76 7.91
N CYS A 102 34.95 7.86 8.55
CA CYS A 102 35.43 7.07 9.68
C CYS A 102 36.60 6.17 9.31
N PHE A 103 36.57 5.53 8.15
CA PHE A 103 37.68 4.70 7.65
C PHE A 103 38.95 5.53 7.43
N VAL A 104 38.85 6.65 6.72
CA VAL A 104 40.01 7.52 6.43
C VAL A 104 40.61 8.08 7.71
N LEU A 105 39.79 8.62 8.62
CA LEU A 105 40.29 9.17 9.89
C LEU A 105 40.94 8.10 10.77
N SER A 106 40.34 6.91 10.85
CA SER A 106 40.91 5.79 11.61
C SER A 106 42.21 5.29 10.98
N PHE A 107 42.27 5.18 9.65
CA PHE A 107 43.46 4.77 8.91
C PHE A 107 44.62 5.76 9.10
N LEU A 108 44.36 7.07 8.99
CA LEU A 108 45.38 8.11 9.19
C LEU A 108 45.92 8.08 10.63
N THR A 109 45.04 7.95 11.62
CA THR A 109 45.41 7.88 13.04
C THR A 109 46.30 6.66 13.33
N VAL A 110 45.94 5.50 12.78
CA VAL A 110 46.70 4.26 12.92
C VAL A 110 48.03 4.30 12.18
N HIS A 111 48.06 4.91 10.99
CA HIS A 111 49.28 5.05 10.21
C HIS A 111 50.31 5.95 10.90
N GLU A 112 49.86 7.04 11.51
CA GLU A 112 50.72 7.96 12.26
C GLU A 112 51.29 7.33 13.55
N HIS A 113 50.54 6.41 14.17
CA HIS A 113 50.86 5.79 15.46
C HIS A 113 50.87 4.25 15.40
N SER A 114 51.50 3.67 14.37
CA SER A 114 51.44 2.23 14.08
C SER A 114 51.98 1.33 15.20
N ASN A 115 53.02 1.78 15.92
CA ASN A 115 53.59 1.04 17.05
C ASN A 115 52.61 0.99 18.25
N GLU A 116 51.81 2.03 18.44
CA GLU A 116 50.80 2.08 19.51
C GLU A 116 49.61 1.18 19.20
N LEU A 117 49.28 0.97 17.91
CA LEU A 117 48.23 0.02 17.50
C LEU A 117 48.59 -1.39 17.97
N TRP A 118 49.82 -1.83 17.72
CA TRP A 118 50.23 -3.20 18.05
C TRP A 118 50.26 -3.40 19.57
N GLY A 119 50.76 -2.41 20.33
CA GLY A 119 50.68 -2.43 21.79
C GLY A 119 49.25 -2.42 22.33
N THR A 120 48.33 -1.71 21.67
CA THR A 120 46.90 -1.69 22.02
C THR A 120 46.23 -3.03 21.75
N LEU A 121 46.51 -3.65 20.59
CA LEU A 121 45.98 -4.98 20.24
C LEU A 121 46.54 -6.08 21.16
N GLU A 122 47.82 -6.02 21.52
CA GLU A 122 48.44 -6.97 22.44
C GLU A 122 47.84 -6.85 23.85
N ARG A 123 47.60 -5.63 24.32
CA ARG A 123 47.08 -5.38 25.68
C ARG A 123 45.56 -5.53 25.78
N GLN A 124 44.81 -5.19 24.73
CA GLN A 124 43.35 -5.03 24.76
C GLN A 124 42.62 -5.78 23.62
N GLY A 125 43.28 -6.70 22.90
CA GLY A 125 42.66 -7.44 21.79
C GLY A 125 41.38 -8.19 22.18
N HIS A 126 41.27 -8.66 23.43
CA HIS A 126 40.06 -9.27 23.97
C HIS A 126 38.87 -8.29 24.05
N VAL A 127 39.12 -7.01 24.33
CA VAL A 127 38.08 -5.96 24.34
C VAL A 127 37.58 -5.70 22.92
N HIS A 128 38.48 -5.60 21.94
CA HIS A 128 38.10 -5.43 20.54
C HIS A 128 37.34 -6.65 20.00
N PHE A 129 37.72 -7.87 20.40
CA PHE A 129 36.98 -9.07 20.07
C PHE A 129 35.57 -9.06 20.67
N LEU A 130 35.42 -8.67 21.95
CA LEU A 130 34.12 -8.53 22.59
C LEU A 130 33.26 -7.48 21.89
N VAL A 131 33.84 -6.33 21.54
CA VAL A 131 33.14 -5.28 20.76
C VAL A 131 32.70 -5.82 19.41
N ALA A 132 33.55 -6.56 18.69
CA ALA A 132 33.19 -7.17 17.43
C ALA A 132 32.02 -8.15 17.57
N PHE A 133 32.08 -9.03 18.58
CA PHE A 133 31.06 -10.03 18.86
C PHE A 133 29.71 -9.39 19.22
N VAL A 134 29.71 -8.43 20.15
CA VAL A 134 28.48 -7.70 20.56
C VAL A 134 27.92 -6.92 19.38
N THR A 135 28.76 -6.24 18.60
CA THR A 135 28.32 -5.52 17.41
C THR A 135 27.66 -6.47 16.42
N MET A 136 28.25 -7.66 16.19
CA MET A 136 27.65 -8.67 15.33
C MET A 136 26.26 -9.06 15.85
N LEU A 137 26.14 -9.43 17.13
CA LEU A 137 24.85 -9.82 17.74
C LEU A 137 23.78 -8.71 17.64
N CYS A 138 24.15 -7.45 17.88
CA CYS A 138 23.23 -6.32 17.79
C CYS A 138 22.78 -6.00 16.37
N VAL A 139 23.58 -6.41 15.38
CA VAL A 139 23.40 -6.02 13.98
C VAL A 139 22.93 -7.23 13.15
N TRP A 140 22.98 -8.46 13.67
CA TRP A 140 22.61 -9.69 12.94
C TRP A 140 21.12 -9.75 12.59
N GLU A 141 20.27 -9.48 13.58
CA GLU A 141 18.83 -9.37 13.35
C GLU A 141 18.46 -7.89 13.22
N PRO A 142 17.76 -7.48 12.15
CA PRO A 142 17.16 -6.16 12.11
C PRO A 142 16.24 -6.03 13.33
N SER A 143 16.33 -4.91 14.04
CA SER A 143 15.50 -4.68 15.23
C SER A 143 14.02 -4.84 14.85
N GLN A 144 13.15 -5.23 15.79
CA GLN A 144 11.71 -5.34 15.49
C GLN A 144 11.15 -4.02 14.92
N MET A 145 11.71 -2.88 15.31
CA MET A 145 11.40 -1.57 14.75
C MET A 145 11.87 -1.41 13.29
N GLU A 146 13.06 -1.88 12.93
CA GLU A 146 13.57 -1.89 11.55
C GLU A 146 12.79 -2.85 10.67
N GLN A 147 12.43 -4.03 11.21
CA GLN A 147 11.54 -4.96 10.53
C GLN A 147 10.17 -4.32 10.31
N GLN A 148 9.57 -3.70 11.33
CA GLN A 148 8.28 -2.98 11.18
C GLN A 148 8.38 -1.70 10.34
N TYR A 149 9.55 -1.10 10.18
CA TYR A 149 9.78 0.06 9.32
C TYR A 149 9.95 -0.36 7.86
N GLU A 150 10.75 -1.40 7.59
CA GLU A 150 10.96 -1.98 6.25
C GLU A 150 9.71 -2.78 5.77
N LEU A 151 9.11 -3.63 6.63
CA LEU A 151 7.77 -4.17 6.41
C LEU A 151 6.69 -3.09 6.56
N GLY A 152 6.93 -1.93 7.15
CA GLY A 152 5.98 -0.82 7.16
C GLY A 152 5.97 -0.07 5.83
N HIS A 153 7.12 0.03 5.18
CA HIS A 153 7.27 0.60 3.85
C HIS A 153 6.86 -0.37 2.74
N LEU A 154 7.10 -1.68 2.88
CA LEU A 154 6.53 -2.70 1.99
C LEU A 154 5.10 -3.16 2.38
N GLY A 155 4.71 -2.99 3.64
CA GLY A 155 3.44 -3.46 4.23
C GLY A 155 2.48 -2.35 4.61
N SER A 156 2.70 -1.13 4.08
CA SER A 156 1.62 -0.48 3.35
C SER A 156 1.17 -1.48 2.28
N LEU A 157 0.30 -2.42 2.64
CA LEU A 157 -0.37 -3.31 1.70
C LEU A 157 -0.83 -2.39 0.55
N HIS A 158 -0.28 -2.50 -0.65
CA HIS A 158 -0.81 -1.77 -1.81
C HIS A 158 -2.07 -2.50 -2.32
N VAL A 159 -2.84 -3.07 -1.39
CA VAL A 159 -3.94 -3.97 -1.70
C VAL A 159 -5.04 -3.20 -2.39
N GLY A 160 -5.40 -2.01 -1.90
CA GLY A 160 -6.34 -1.14 -2.58
C GLY A 160 -5.93 -0.84 -4.03
N GLU A 161 -4.69 -0.44 -4.27
CA GLU A 161 -4.19 -0.15 -5.62
C GLU A 161 -4.16 -1.39 -6.53
N ASN A 162 -3.72 -2.53 -5.99
CA ASN A 162 -3.63 -3.80 -6.73
C ASN A 162 -5.02 -4.35 -7.07
N LEU A 163 -5.98 -4.22 -6.15
CA LEU A 163 -7.38 -4.54 -6.39
C LEU A 163 -7.99 -3.64 -7.48
N ALA A 164 -7.65 -2.35 -7.50
CA ALA A 164 -8.09 -1.43 -8.55
C ALA A 164 -7.53 -1.83 -9.93
N TRP A 165 -6.24 -2.18 -10.01
CA TRP A 165 -5.63 -2.71 -11.24
C TRP A 165 -6.32 -4.00 -11.70
N ALA A 166 -6.54 -4.94 -10.79
CA ALA A 166 -7.19 -6.21 -11.08
C ALA A 166 -8.61 -5.99 -11.61
N TYR A 167 -9.42 -5.15 -10.96
CA TYR A 167 -10.79 -4.88 -11.36
C TYR A 167 -10.86 -4.15 -12.71
N ALA A 168 -10.04 -3.11 -12.91
CA ALA A 168 -10.02 -2.37 -14.17
C ALA A 168 -9.66 -3.25 -15.37
N PHE A 169 -8.58 -4.04 -15.27
CA PHE A 169 -8.10 -4.86 -16.39
C PHE A 169 -8.85 -6.18 -16.57
N ASN A 170 -9.34 -6.78 -15.50
CA ASN A 170 -10.01 -8.07 -15.59
C ASN A 170 -11.51 -7.95 -15.85
N TYR A 171 -12.10 -6.81 -15.52
CA TYR A 171 -13.54 -6.63 -15.57
C TYR A 171 -13.95 -5.39 -16.38
N LEU A 172 -13.67 -4.17 -15.90
CA LEU A 172 -14.21 -2.95 -16.53
C LEU A 172 -13.81 -2.81 -17.99
N THR A 173 -12.52 -2.97 -18.31
CA THR A 173 -12.06 -2.84 -19.68
C THR A 173 -12.54 -3.95 -20.61
N VAL A 174 -12.89 -5.12 -20.06
CA VAL A 174 -13.50 -6.22 -20.81
C VAL A 174 -14.93 -5.87 -21.17
N LEU A 175 -15.69 -5.28 -20.24
CA LEU A 175 -17.05 -4.83 -20.50
C LEU A 175 -17.10 -3.64 -21.47
N THR A 176 -16.22 -2.67 -21.26
CA THR A 176 -16.27 -1.44 -22.04
C THR A 176 -15.72 -1.61 -23.43
N ASP A 177 -14.66 -2.40 -23.63
CA ASP A 177 -14.05 -2.59 -24.96
C ASP A 177 -13.60 -4.06 -25.19
N PRO A 178 -14.56 -5.00 -25.33
CA PRO A 178 -14.26 -6.42 -25.47
C PRO A 178 -13.50 -6.73 -26.77
N CYS A 179 -13.84 -6.04 -27.87
CA CYS A 179 -13.23 -6.23 -29.18
C CYS A 179 -11.72 -6.00 -29.15
N SER A 180 -11.25 -4.91 -28.55
CA SER A 180 -9.81 -4.63 -28.43
C SER A 180 -9.09 -5.61 -27.51
N ARG A 181 -9.79 -6.19 -26.52
CA ARG A 181 -9.20 -7.11 -25.55
C ARG A 181 -9.02 -8.52 -26.11
N VAL A 182 -9.96 -9.00 -26.92
CA VAL A 182 -10.01 -10.40 -27.39
C VAL A 182 -9.81 -10.52 -28.90
N HIS A 183 -9.71 -9.40 -29.62
CA HIS A 183 -9.58 -9.34 -31.08
C HIS A 183 -10.73 -10.03 -31.82
N ASP A 184 -11.91 -10.08 -31.20
CA ASP A 184 -13.14 -10.62 -31.76
C ASP A 184 -14.15 -9.47 -31.93
N ARG A 185 -14.45 -9.14 -33.19
CA ARG A 185 -15.36 -8.03 -33.54
C ARG A 185 -16.84 -8.39 -33.38
N SER A 186 -17.17 -9.64 -33.10
CA SER A 186 -18.56 -10.06 -32.85
C SER A 186 -19.05 -9.70 -31.45
N LEU A 187 -18.14 -9.32 -30.55
CA LEU A 187 -18.46 -9.03 -29.15
C LEU A 187 -19.13 -7.65 -29.02
N CYS A 188 -20.33 -7.63 -28.45
CA CYS A 188 -21.05 -6.39 -28.17
C CYS A 188 -20.42 -5.65 -26.98
N SER A 189 -20.18 -4.35 -27.16
CA SER A 189 -19.77 -3.43 -26.12
C SER A 189 -20.88 -3.21 -25.08
N LEU A 190 -20.52 -2.66 -23.91
CA LEU A 190 -21.48 -2.32 -22.86
C LEU A 190 -22.67 -1.48 -23.38
N GLN A 191 -22.42 -0.48 -24.22
CA GLN A 191 -23.47 0.41 -24.73
C GLN A 191 -24.40 -0.29 -25.72
N GLU A 192 -23.88 -1.19 -26.55
CA GLU A 192 -24.72 -1.98 -27.48
C GLU A 192 -25.66 -2.90 -26.71
N ARG A 193 -25.15 -3.58 -25.67
CA ARG A 193 -25.99 -4.42 -24.80
C ARG A 193 -27.05 -3.60 -24.04
N MET A 194 -26.70 -2.38 -23.61
CA MET A 194 -27.68 -1.47 -22.99
C MET A 194 -28.78 -1.05 -23.97
N THR A 195 -28.45 -0.83 -25.25
CA THR A 195 -29.43 -0.48 -26.29
C THR A 195 -30.31 -1.68 -26.64
N GLN A 196 -29.73 -2.87 -26.71
CA GLN A 196 -30.47 -4.11 -26.92
C GLN A 196 -31.48 -4.34 -25.78
N TYR A 197 -31.05 -4.16 -24.54
CA TYR A 197 -31.92 -4.28 -23.37
C TYR A 197 -33.12 -3.33 -23.42
N GLU A 198 -32.91 -2.06 -23.80
CA GLU A 198 -34.01 -1.09 -23.96
C GLU A 198 -35.04 -1.54 -25.00
N GLN A 199 -34.57 -2.06 -26.13
CA GLN A 199 -35.43 -2.54 -27.21
C GLN A 199 -36.24 -3.77 -26.79
N ASP A 200 -35.58 -4.72 -26.12
CA ASP A 200 -36.21 -5.99 -25.73
C ASP A 200 -37.22 -5.84 -24.60
N ASN A 201 -37.07 -4.81 -23.76
CA ASN A 201 -37.90 -4.61 -22.56
C ASN A 201 -38.82 -3.38 -22.66
N ASP A 202 -38.78 -2.63 -23.76
CA ASP A 202 -39.55 -1.39 -23.96
C ASP A 202 -39.36 -0.37 -22.81
N VAL A 203 -38.09 -0.16 -22.44
CA VAL A 203 -37.69 0.80 -21.38
C VAL A 203 -36.59 1.72 -21.87
N VAL A 204 -36.38 2.83 -21.16
CA VAL A 204 -35.27 3.75 -21.40
C VAL A 204 -34.37 3.79 -20.16
N LEU A 205 -33.09 3.48 -20.34
CA LEU A 205 -32.09 3.61 -19.31
C LEU A 205 -31.76 5.09 -19.12
N ALA A 206 -31.96 5.59 -17.91
CA ALA A 206 -31.77 7.01 -17.58
C ALA A 206 -30.33 7.46 -17.82
N VAL A 207 -29.35 6.56 -17.63
CA VAL A 207 -27.94 6.81 -17.89
C VAL A 207 -27.34 5.64 -18.68
N LYS A 208 -26.74 5.93 -19.84
CA LYS A 208 -26.05 4.96 -20.71
C LYS A 208 -24.62 4.67 -20.26
N LYS A 209 -24.42 4.46 -18.95
CA LYS A 209 -23.17 4.06 -18.29
C LYS A 209 -23.45 2.99 -17.24
N LEU A 210 -22.47 2.13 -16.96
CA LEU A 210 -22.48 1.29 -15.77
C LEU A 210 -22.14 2.16 -14.55
N ILE A 211 -23.06 2.21 -13.58
CA ILE A 211 -22.85 2.90 -12.30
C ILE A 211 -22.17 1.93 -11.34
N VAL A 212 -20.94 2.23 -10.93
CA VAL A 212 -20.16 1.42 -9.99
C VAL A 212 -20.17 2.10 -8.63
N LEU A 213 -20.88 1.49 -7.68
CA LEU A 213 -21.05 1.95 -6.31
C LEU A 213 -19.81 1.59 -5.46
N MET A 214 -19.33 2.55 -4.68
CA MET A 214 -18.14 2.45 -3.82
C MET A 214 -18.46 2.99 -2.41
N PRO A 215 -19.15 2.21 -1.56
CA PRO A 215 -19.51 2.62 -0.20
C PRO A 215 -18.30 2.70 0.72
N ARG A 216 -18.30 3.66 1.64
CA ARG A 216 -17.19 3.91 2.56
C ARG A 216 -16.96 2.80 3.58
N SER A 217 -17.99 2.03 3.92
CA SER A 217 -17.87 0.84 4.77
C SER A 217 -17.17 -0.34 4.09
N CYS A 218 -16.89 -0.25 2.79
CA CYS A 218 -16.46 -1.37 1.93
C CYS A 218 -17.48 -2.51 1.79
N TYR A 219 -18.64 -2.44 2.43
CA TYR A 219 -19.69 -3.44 2.34
C TYR A 219 -20.71 -3.09 1.25
N ILE A 220 -21.04 -4.07 0.42
CA ILE A 220 -22.13 -4.01 -0.58
C ILE A 220 -23.02 -5.23 -0.38
N GLU A 221 -24.33 -5.02 -0.45
CA GLU A 221 -25.30 -6.10 -0.43
C GLU A 221 -25.12 -7.02 -1.65
N PRO A 222 -25.34 -8.35 -1.50
CA PRO A 222 -25.24 -9.30 -2.62
C PRO A 222 -26.14 -8.94 -3.82
N GLU A 223 -27.30 -8.36 -3.54
CA GLU A 223 -28.25 -7.81 -4.52
C GLU A 223 -28.75 -6.48 -3.97
N LEU A 224 -28.76 -5.43 -4.80
CA LEU A 224 -29.16 -4.10 -4.34
C LEU A 224 -30.66 -4.07 -4.04
N GLY A 225 -31.03 -3.63 -2.83
CA GLY A 225 -32.43 -3.49 -2.41
C GLY A 225 -32.87 -4.48 -1.35
N VAL A 226 -32.11 -5.56 -1.14
CA VAL A 226 -32.46 -6.61 -0.18
C VAL A 226 -32.47 -6.09 1.27
N GLY A 227 -31.66 -5.08 1.60
CA GLY A 227 -31.61 -4.48 2.94
C GLY A 227 -32.80 -3.61 3.36
N GLY A 228 -33.92 -3.64 2.63
CA GLY A 228 -35.14 -2.89 2.99
C GLY A 228 -35.27 -1.55 2.28
N ASP A 229 -34.60 -1.37 1.14
CA ASP A 229 -34.80 -0.22 0.27
C ASP A 229 -35.95 -0.50 -0.70
N GLU A 230 -37.17 -0.09 -0.32
CA GLU A 230 -38.41 -0.35 -1.08
C GLU A 230 -38.52 0.44 -2.40
N ASP A 231 -37.60 1.37 -2.65
CA ASP A 231 -37.59 2.24 -3.82
C ASP A 231 -36.69 1.73 -4.94
N ILE A 232 -36.03 0.58 -4.76
CA ILE A 232 -35.23 -0.10 -5.78
C ILE A 232 -35.71 -1.54 -5.94
N GLU A 233 -35.85 -1.95 -7.20
CA GLU A 233 -36.17 -3.33 -7.55
C GLU A 233 -35.30 -3.82 -8.71
N VAL A 234 -35.00 -5.11 -8.74
CA VAL A 234 -34.35 -5.74 -9.88
C VAL A 234 -35.34 -5.77 -11.05
N ALA A 235 -35.01 -5.12 -12.15
CA ALA A 235 -35.83 -5.18 -13.36
C ALA A 235 -35.55 -6.49 -14.12
N ASN A 236 -34.32 -6.66 -14.61
CA ASN A 236 -33.79 -7.90 -15.17
C ASN A 236 -32.27 -7.76 -15.39
N HIS A 237 -31.62 -8.77 -15.96
CA HIS A 237 -30.22 -8.66 -16.41
C HIS A 237 -30.13 -8.33 -17.91
N MET A 238 -29.04 -7.69 -18.31
CA MET A 238 -28.67 -7.54 -19.72
C MET A 238 -28.10 -8.85 -20.28
N ASP A 239 -28.06 -8.95 -21.61
CA ASP A 239 -27.44 -10.08 -22.32
C ASP A 239 -26.00 -10.37 -21.87
N GLU A 240 -25.70 -11.66 -21.73
CA GLU A 240 -24.40 -12.15 -21.30
C GLU A 240 -23.31 -11.82 -22.34
N LEU A 241 -22.23 -11.15 -21.91
CA LEU A 241 -21.00 -11.12 -22.68
C LEU A 241 -20.21 -12.40 -22.39
N LYS A 242 -19.91 -13.20 -23.42
CA LYS A 242 -19.20 -14.48 -23.28
C LYS A 242 -17.80 -14.39 -23.88
N ILE A 243 -16.77 -14.57 -23.05
CA ILE A 243 -15.37 -14.48 -23.48
C ILE A 243 -14.58 -15.64 -22.88
N SER A 244 -13.87 -16.41 -23.70
CA SER A 244 -12.93 -17.41 -23.20
C SER A 244 -11.68 -16.74 -22.64
N ARG A 245 -11.34 -16.97 -21.36
CA ARG A 245 -10.19 -16.33 -20.71
C ARG A 245 -9.62 -17.20 -19.59
N ALA A 246 -8.29 -17.20 -19.44
CA ALA A 246 -7.57 -17.88 -18.37
C ALA A 246 -7.94 -19.37 -18.21
N GLY A 247 -8.12 -20.08 -19.34
CA GLY A 247 -8.50 -21.50 -19.36
C GLY A 247 -9.99 -21.77 -19.14
N THR A 248 -10.81 -20.75 -18.84
CA THR A 248 -12.28 -20.88 -18.79
C THR A 248 -12.87 -20.59 -20.15
N ARG A 249 -13.54 -21.59 -20.75
CA ARG A 249 -14.29 -21.42 -22.01
C ARG A 249 -15.57 -20.62 -21.73
N GLU A 250 -15.86 -19.63 -22.58
CA GLU A 250 -17.10 -18.82 -22.52
C GLU A 250 -17.43 -18.28 -21.13
N ARG A 251 -16.43 -17.65 -20.47
CA ARG A 251 -16.67 -16.95 -19.21
C ARG A 251 -17.72 -15.85 -19.42
N LYS A 252 -18.78 -15.90 -18.62
CA LYS A 252 -19.94 -15.00 -18.70
C LYS A 252 -19.71 -13.74 -17.87
N TYR A 253 -20.07 -12.59 -18.44
CA TYR A 253 -20.13 -11.30 -17.76
C TYR A 253 -21.54 -10.74 -17.92
N THR A 254 -22.25 -10.66 -16.80
CA THR A 254 -23.65 -10.22 -16.72
C THR A 254 -23.72 -8.97 -15.86
N ASN A 255 -24.58 -8.03 -16.24
CA ASN A 255 -24.85 -6.83 -15.45
C ASN A 255 -26.37 -6.70 -15.26
N THR A 256 -26.77 -6.27 -14.07
CA THR A 256 -28.17 -6.14 -13.68
C THR A 256 -28.70 -4.74 -13.95
N VAL A 257 -29.93 -4.67 -14.44
CA VAL A 257 -30.70 -3.44 -14.57
C VAL A 257 -31.63 -3.33 -13.37
N TYR A 258 -31.59 -2.17 -12.73
CA TYR A 258 -32.43 -1.82 -11.60
C TYR A 258 -33.45 -0.78 -12.02
N LYS A 259 -34.65 -0.90 -11.46
CA LYS A 259 -35.72 0.08 -11.55
C LYS A 259 -35.81 0.82 -10.22
N ILE A 260 -35.81 2.15 -10.29
CA ILE A 260 -35.77 3.04 -9.13
C ILE A 260 -37.00 3.95 -9.16
N ARG A 261 -37.80 3.93 -8.10
CA ARG A 261 -38.97 4.81 -7.96
C ARG A 261 -38.50 6.27 -7.90
N ASN A 262 -39.17 7.18 -8.60
CA ASN A 262 -38.79 8.60 -8.67
C ASN A 262 -39.81 9.55 -8.01
N GLY A 263 -40.76 9.00 -7.24
CA GLY A 263 -41.82 9.75 -6.56
C GLY A 263 -43.02 10.09 -7.45
N ASP A 264 -42.87 9.92 -8.77
CA ASP A 264 -43.92 9.93 -9.78
C ASP A 264 -44.10 8.52 -10.40
N ASP A 265 -45.02 8.39 -11.36
CA ASP A 265 -45.25 7.17 -12.14
C ASP A 265 -44.15 6.91 -13.20
N SER A 266 -43.05 7.66 -13.19
CA SER A 266 -41.95 7.57 -14.16
C SER A 266 -40.65 7.10 -13.48
N PRO A 267 -40.49 5.79 -13.26
CA PRO A 267 -39.29 5.24 -12.62
C PRO A 267 -38.06 5.41 -13.51
N TYR A 268 -36.89 5.51 -12.89
CA TYR A 268 -35.63 5.42 -13.61
C TYR A 268 -35.18 3.98 -13.76
N TYR A 269 -34.64 3.63 -14.93
CA TYR A 269 -33.92 2.38 -15.13
C TYR A 269 -32.42 2.68 -15.26
N CYS A 270 -31.57 1.91 -14.59
CA CYS A 270 -30.13 2.05 -14.71
C CYS A 270 -29.40 0.73 -14.54
N VAL A 271 -28.21 0.62 -15.12
CA VAL A 271 -27.30 -0.50 -14.85
C VAL A 271 -26.38 -0.09 -13.71
N ALA A 272 -26.43 -0.81 -12.60
CA ALA A 272 -25.66 -0.51 -11.42
C ALA A 272 -25.08 -1.79 -10.79
N GLU A 273 -23.94 -1.65 -10.13
CA GLU A 273 -23.33 -2.72 -9.33
C GLU A 273 -22.40 -2.12 -8.27
N GLY A 274 -22.11 -2.90 -7.24
CA GLY A 274 -21.04 -2.56 -6.31
C GLY A 274 -19.66 -2.94 -6.84
N ALA A 275 -18.64 -2.15 -6.50
CA ALA A 275 -17.25 -2.52 -6.72
C ALA A 275 -16.89 -3.74 -5.85
N SER A 276 -16.99 -4.94 -6.41
CA SER A 276 -16.75 -6.20 -5.69
C SER A 276 -15.41 -6.28 -4.94
N PRO A 277 -14.30 -5.65 -5.38
CA PRO A 277 -13.06 -5.67 -4.60
C PRO A 277 -13.16 -4.98 -3.24
N LEU A 278 -14.14 -4.10 -3.02
CA LEU A 278 -14.38 -3.52 -1.70
C LEU A 278 -14.86 -4.56 -0.72
N LEU A 279 -15.69 -5.50 -1.16
CA LEU A 279 -16.10 -6.63 -0.33
C LEU A 279 -14.88 -7.46 0.10
N THR A 280 -13.85 -7.60 -0.74
CA THR A 280 -12.59 -8.23 -0.34
C THR A 280 -11.89 -7.46 0.78
N LEU A 281 -11.89 -6.13 0.76
CA LEU A 281 -11.33 -5.33 1.86
C LEU A 281 -12.14 -5.52 3.16
N ASN A 282 -13.47 -5.56 3.04
CA ASN A 282 -14.36 -5.84 4.16
C ASN A 282 -14.15 -7.25 4.74
N ASP A 283 -14.02 -8.28 3.90
CA ASP A 283 -13.75 -9.65 4.33
C ASP A 283 -12.38 -9.76 5.02
N MET A 284 -11.37 -9.03 4.55
CA MET A 284 -10.07 -8.95 5.21
C MET A 284 -10.17 -8.29 6.59
N ARG A 285 -11.01 -7.26 6.75
CA ARG A 285 -11.29 -6.67 8.07
C ARG A 285 -12.00 -7.67 8.99
N GLU A 286 -13.05 -8.31 8.51
CA GLU A 286 -13.84 -9.28 9.28
C GLU A 286 -12.99 -10.50 9.72
N CYS A 287 -12.03 -10.93 8.91
CA CYS A 287 -11.09 -11.98 9.26
C CYS A 287 -9.93 -11.52 10.17
N GLY A 288 -9.84 -10.23 10.50
CA GLY A 288 -8.79 -9.66 11.35
C GLY A 288 -7.45 -9.38 10.64
N GLU A 289 -7.39 -9.50 9.32
CA GLU A 289 -6.20 -9.16 8.51
C GLU A 289 -6.01 -7.64 8.38
N LEU A 290 -7.10 -6.86 8.49
CA LEU A 290 -7.07 -5.40 8.50
C LEU A 290 -7.80 -4.85 9.73
N THR A 291 -7.26 -3.79 10.32
CA THR A 291 -7.99 -2.89 11.22
C THR A 291 -8.95 -1.99 10.44
N VAL A 292 -9.90 -1.34 11.10
CA VAL A 292 -10.83 -0.37 10.49
C VAL A 292 -10.06 0.79 9.83
N GLU A 293 -9.00 1.28 10.48
CA GLU A 293 -8.16 2.35 9.95
C GLU A 293 -7.38 1.91 8.71
N GLN A 294 -6.89 0.67 8.70
CA GLN A 294 -6.20 0.10 7.54
C GLN A 294 -7.15 -0.14 6.37
N GLU A 295 -8.34 -0.70 6.61
CA GLU A 295 -9.38 -0.86 5.59
C GLU A 295 -9.72 0.49 4.95
N ARG A 296 -10.00 1.52 5.76
CA ARG A 296 -10.29 2.87 5.26
C ARG A 296 -9.14 3.44 4.42
N ALA A 297 -7.89 3.23 4.84
CA ALA A 297 -6.73 3.65 4.07
C ALA A 297 -6.61 2.90 2.73
N GLN A 298 -6.87 1.59 2.72
CA GLN A 298 -6.87 0.78 1.50
C GLN A 298 -8.01 1.15 0.56
N MET A 299 -9.19 1.44 1.10
CA MET A 299 -10.35 1.89 0.37
C MET A 299 -10.07 3.21 -0.36
N SER A 300 -9.47 4.19 0.32
CA SER A 300 -9.05 5.45 -0.32
C SER A 300 -8.09 5.20 -1.48
N LYS A 301 -7.06 4.36 -1.26
CA LYS A 301 -6.10 3.98 -2.32
C LYS A 301 -6.77 3.28 -3.51
N PHE A 302 -7.73 2.39 -3.24
CA PHE A 302 -8.52 1.72 -4.28
C PHE A 302 -9.31 2.73 -5.11
N CYS A 303 -10.07 3.60 -4.46
CA CYS A 303 -10.92 4.58 -5.14
C CYS A 303 -10.09 5.55 -5.99
N ASP A 304 -9.01 6.08 -5.43
CA ASP A 304 -8.13 7.01 -6.12
C ASP A 304 -7.47 6.34 -7.34
N LYS A 305 -6.97 5.10 -7.14
CA LYS A 305 -6.34 4.38 -8.24
C LYS A 305 -7.34 3.97 -9.32
N LEU A 306 -8.54 3.51 -8.95
CA LEU A 306 -9.56 3.15 -9.91
C LEU A 306 -10.03 4.37 -10.72
N ARG A 307 -10.17 5.53 -10.08
CA ARG A 307 -10.52 6.80 -10.73
C ARG A 307 -9.46 7.22 -11.75
N ASP A 308 -8.17 7.12 -11.40
CA ASP A 308 -7.04 7.33 -12.32
C ASP A 308 -7.12 6.41 -13.55
N LEU A 309 -7.34 5.11 -13.32
CA LEU A 309 -7.41 4.11 -14.39
C LEU A 309 -8.61 4.33 -15.33
N VAL A 310 -9.79 4.62 -14.78
CA VAL A 310 -11.00 4.90 -15.56
C VAL A 310 -10.85 6.19 -16.36
N ASN A 311 -10.29 7.24 -15.76
CA ASN A 311 -10.11 8.53 -16.44
C ASN A 311 -9.06 8.48 -17.55
N THR A 312 -8.02 7.66 -17.39
CA THR A 312 -6.96 7.50 -18.39
C THR A 312 -7.42 6.67 -19.60
N ASN A 313 -8.33 5.71 -19.40
CA ASN A 313 -8.89 4.90 -20.49
C ASN A 313 -10.14 5.56 -21.10
N ALA A 314 -10.07 5.97 -22.37
CA ALA A 314 -11.18 6.67 -23.04
C ALA A 314 -12.49 5.85 -23.11
N ALA A 315 -12.41 4.53 -23.28
CA ALA A 315 -13.59 3.66 -23.33
C ALA A 315 -14.21 3.50 -21.94
N CYS A 316 -13.40 3.42 -20.88
CA CYS A 316 -13.92 3.39 -19.51
C CYS A 316 -14.54 4.74 -19.12
N ARG A 317 -13.83 5.85 -19.38
CA ARG A 317 -14.29 7.21 -19.04
C ARG A 317 -15.66 7.55 -19.61
N SER A 318 -16.01 7.06 -20.80
CA SER A 318 -17.30 7.34 -21.44
C SER A 318 -18.42 6.39 -21.03
N ARG A 319 -18.10 5.22 -20.46
CA ARG A 319 -19.05 4.11 -20.23
C ARG A 319 -19.22 3.70 -18.77
N ILE A 320 -18.33 4.15 -17.88
CA ILE A 320 -18.34 3.86 -16.45
C ILE A 320 -18.57 5.15 -15.66
N LEU A 321 -19.42 5.08 -14.64
CA LEU A 321 -19.64 6.14 -13.67
C LEU A 321 -19.30 5.63 -12.27
N LEU A 322 -18.22 6.14 -11.70
CA LEU A 322 -17.78 5.77 -10.35
C LEU A 322 -18.50 6.64 -9.31
N VAL A 323 -19.13 6.01 -8.31
CA VAL A 323 -19.91 6.68 -7.26
C VAL A 323 -19.40 6.27 -5.88
N GLU A 324 -18.55 7.13 -5.30
CA GLU A 324 -18.18 7.02 -3.89
C GLU A 324 -19.26 7.68 -3.03
N TYR A 325 -19.71 7.01 -1.97
CA TYR A 325 -20.74 7.54 -1.08
C TYR A 325 -20.55 7.05 0.36
N ASP A 326 -21.06 7.83 1.31
CA ASP A 326 -21.23 7.38 2.68
C ASP A 326 -22.53 6.57 2.78
N ASP A 327 -22.38 5.29 3.07
CA ASP A 327 -23.49 4.34 3.18
C ASP A 327 -24.13 4.37 4.57
N MET A 328 -23.64 5.21 5.48
CA MET A 328 -24.22 5.47 6.79
C MET A 328 -24.57 6.94 6.95
N SER A 329 -25.77 7.21 7.45
CA SER A 329 -26.21 8.56 7.85
C SER A 329 -25.51 9.02 9.14
N GLU A 330 -25.59 10.32 9.45
CA GLU A 330 -25.08 10.87 10.72
C GLU A 330 -25.68 10.19 11.96
N ASP A 331 -26.92 9.70 11.85
CA ASP A 331 -27.63 8.94 12.89
C ASP A 331 -27.25 7.45 12.94
N GLY A 332 -26.30 7.00 12.12
CA GLY A 332 -25.84 5.62 12.05
C GLY A 332 -26.82 4.65 11.37
N ARG A 333 -27.78 5.16 10.58
CA ARG A 333 -28.69 4.33 9.78
C ARG A 333 -28.15 4.14 8.36
N PRO A 334 -28.31 2.96 7.75
CA PRO A 334 -27.96 2.74 6.34
C PRO A 334 -28.67 3.73 5.42
N VAL A 335 -27.95 4.28 4.45
CA VAL A 335 -28.53 5.16 3.43
C VAL A 335 -29.10 4.30 2.30
N PRO A 336 -30.38 4.48 1.91
CA PRO A 336 -30.97 3.73 0.81
C PRO A 336 -30.21 3.95 -0.51
N VAL A 337 -29.77 2.87 -1.15
CA VAL A 337 -29.02 2.91 -2.42
C VAL A 337 -29.85 3.54 -3.54
N SER A 338 -31.17 3.36 -3.54
CA SER A 338 -32.12 4.01 -4.43
C SER A 338 -31.98 5.52 -4.41
N SER A 339 -31.77 6.11 -3.22
CA SER A 339 -31.59 7.56 -3.07
C SER A 339 -30.26 8.04 -3.67
N ILE A 340 -29.19 7.26 -3.49
CA ILE A 340 -27.87 7.53 -4.07
C ILE A 340 -27.95 7.48 -5.59
N LEU A 341 -28.50 6.40 -6.15
CA LEU A 341 -28.65 6.23 -7.59
C LEU A 341 -29.56 7.30 -8.20
N ARG A 342 -30.68 7.64 -7.56
CA ARG A 342 -31.60 8.70 -8.00
C ARG A 342 -30.88 10.06 -8.08
N ASN A 343 -30.07 10.40 -7.08
CA ASN A 343 -29.29 11.64 -7.08
C ASN A 343 -28.23 11.66 -8.18
N VAL A 344 -27.52 10.54 -8.37
CA VAL A 344 -26.52 10.40 -9.43
C VAL A 344 -27.15 10.54 -10.81
N ILE A 345 -28.29 9.89 -11.05
CA ILE A 345 -29.04 9.97 -12.31
C ILE A 345 -29.49 11.41 -12.58
N ARG A 346 -30.10 12.07 -11.60
CA ARG A 346 -30.54 13.48 -11.74
C ARG A 346 -29.38 14.41 -12.08
N LYS A 347 -28.23 14.23 -11.44
CA LYS A 347 -27.01 14.98 -11.72
C LYS A 347 -26.50 14.75 -13.16
N GLU A 348 -26.45 13.50 -13.61
CA GLU A 348 -26.02 13.19 -14.99
C GLU A 348 -27.01 13.71 -16.05
N LEU A 349 -28.29 13.81 -15.72
CA LEU A 349 -29.33 14.40 -16.56
C LEU A 349 -29.39 15.94 -16.50
N GLY A 350 -28.61 16.58 -15.61
CA GLY A 350 -28.64 18.04 -15.41
C GLY A 350 -29.91 18.57 -14.75
N LEU A 351 -30.60 17.73 -13.97
CA LEU A 351 -31.84 18.08 -13.26
C LEU A 351 -31.60 18.68 -11.86
N THR A 352 -30.35 18.64 -11.39
CA THR A 352 -29.84 19.17 -10.11
C THR A 352 -28.41 19.62 -10.32
#